data_AF-K2A355-F1
#
_entry.id   AF-K2A355-F1
#
_cell.length_a   1.000
_cell.length_b   1.000
_cell.length_c   1.000
_cell.angle_alpha   90.00
_cell.angle_beta   90.00
_cell.angle_gamma   90.00
#
_symmetry.space_group_name_H-M   'P 1'
#
loop_
_entity.id
_entity.type
_entity.pdbx_description
1 polymer ?
#
loop_
_entity_poly.entity_id
_entity_poly.type
_entity_poly.pdbx_seq_one_letter_code
_entity_poly.pdbx_strand_id
1 'polypeptide(L)'
;MIVKFKSRDPRRNLPIASYRKRGESNFVGSFERAFLRQDIKGFGGRQFAVSGFGIADFIWINLSRLSSFQDSKDIDLIDFLKNQTLMAFEMKLGDWKRALHQAYRYSYFADRVVVVLPMDKTTAACNNLDLFKDLDIGLWGLDSDKTITKFFTPHSSTAKSENARNKAVDLIGRKINLRMLAEQTQSLL
;
A
#
# COMPACT_ATOMS: atom_id res chain seq x y z
N MET A 1 -10.70 -5.93 2.09
CA MET A 1 -11.59 -4.76 2.37
C MET A 1 -10.89 -3.45 2.01
N ILE A 2 -11.61 -2.39 1.60
CA ILE A 2 -11.02 -1.04 1.41
C ILE A 2 -11.58 -0.07 2.45
N VAL A 3 -10.69 0.51 3.25
CA VAL A 3 -10.97 1.49 4.32
C VAL A 3 -10.69 2.90 3.81
N LYS A 4 -11.53 3.87 4.19
CA LYS A 4 -11.35 5.28 3.84
C LYS A 4 -10.46 6.00 4.87
N PHE A 5 -9.22 6.29 4.50
CA PHE A 5 -8.36 7.20 5.27
C PHE A 5 -8.69 8.65 4.86
N LYS A 6 -9.29 9.44 5.76
CA LYS A 6 -9.59 10.86 5.47
C LYS A 6 -8.30 11.66 5.39
N SER A 7 -7.93 12.08 4.18
CA SER A 7 -7.17 13.30 3.92
C SER A 7 -8.15 14.42 3.55
N ARG A 8 -7.95 15.65 4.03
CA ARG A 8 -8.75 16.81 3.56
C ARG A 8 -8.53 16.92 2.06
N ASP A 9 -9.62 16.77 1.31
CA ASP A 9 -9.58 16.77 -0.13
C ASP A 9 -9.59 18.22 -0.67
N PRO A 10 -8.49 18.76 -1.23
CA PRO A 10 -8.48 20.09 -1.84
C PRO A 10 -9.14 20.11 -3.23
N ARG A 11 -9.69 18.97 -3.73
CA ARG A 11 -10.25 18.80 -5.08
C ARG A 11 -11.42 19.71 -5.44
N ARG A 12 -12.02 20.45 -4.50
CA ARG A 12 -13.16 21.34 -4.80
C ARG A 12 -12.78 22.67 -5.46
N ASN A 13 -11.49 23.04 -5.52
CA ASN A 13 -11.07 24.39 -5.91
C ASN A 13 -10.07 24.48 -7.08
N LEU A 14 -9.94 23.47 -7.97
CA LEU A 14 -8.86 23.49 -8.98
C LEU A 14 -9.31 23.43 -10.45
N PRO A 15 -8.78 24.30 -11.34
CA PRO A 15 -9.10 24.35 -12.76
C PRO A 15 -8.39 23.24 -13.58
N ILE A 16 -8.57 23.30 -14.90
CA ILE A 16 -8.33 22.32 -15.99
C ILE A 16 -7.02 21.48 -15.97
N ALA A 17 -6.03 21.76 -15.12
CA ALA A 17 -4.88 20.88 -14.82
C ALA A 17 -5.27 19.50 -14.21
N SER A 18 -6.55 19.17 -14.22
CA SER A 18 -7.18 17.95 -13.72
C SER A 18 -6.96 16.71 -14.58
N TYR A 19 -6.55 16.81 -15.85
CA TYR A 19 -6.42 15.64 -16.74
C TYR A 19 -5.34 14.65 -16.29
N ARG A 20 -4.12 15.13 -15.99
CA ARG A 20 -3.02 14.28 -15.50
C ARG A 20 -3.32 13.69 -14.11
N LYS A 21 -3.95 14.49 -13.23
CA LYS A 21 -4.41 14.05 -11.91
C LYS A 21 -5.54 13.00 -11.99
N ARG A 22 -6.44 13.12 -12.98
CA ARG A 22 -7.45 12.10 -13.29
C ARG A 22 -6.80 10.81 -13.80
N GLY A 23 -5.77 10.92 -14.64
CA GLY A 23 -4.97 9.78 -15.11
C GLY A 23 -4.35 9.00 -13.96
N GLU A 24 -3.66 9.68 -13.03
CA GLU A 24 -3.05 9.04 -11.85
C GLU A 24 -4.11 8.37 -10.96
N SER A 25 -5.23 9.05 -10.68
CA SER A 25 -6.33 8.46 -9.90
C SER A 25 -6.96 7.23 -10.57
N ASN A 26 -7.11 7.24 -11.89
CA ASN A 26 -7.63 6.10 -12.65
C ASN A 26 -6.66 4.92 -12.65
N PHE A 27 -5.36 5.21 -12.68
CA PHE A 27 -4.29 4.22 -12.59
C PHE A 27 -4.25 3.57 -11.20
N VAL A 28 -4.30 4.37 -10.13
CA VAL A 28 -4.45 3.90 -8.74
C VAL A 28 -5.66 2.96 -8.60
N GLY A 29 -6.83 3.36 -9.10
CA GLY A 29 -8.03 2.54 -9.03
C GLY A 29 -7.96 1.27 -9.89
N SER A 30 -7.24 1.31 -11.02
CA SER A 30 -7.01 0.11 -11.84
C SER A 30 -6.11 -0.89 -11.15
N PHE A 31 -5.02 -0.42 -10.54
CA PHE A 31 -4.12 -1.25 -9.77
C PHE A 31 -4.82 -1.90 -8.58
N GLU A 32 -5.59 -1.13 -7.80
CA GLU A 32 -6.32 -1.66 -6.64
C GLU A 32 -7.24 -2.82 -7.05
N ARG A 33 -8.02 -2.66 -8.12
CA ARG A 33 -8.88 -3.74 -8.63
C ARG A 33 -8.08 -4.97 -9.08
N ALA A 34 -6.96 -4.77 -9.77
CA ALA A 34 -6.08 -5.85 -10.19
C ALA A 34 -5.48 -6.60 -9.00
N PHE A 35 -5.03 -5.87 -7.99
CA PHE A 35 -4.40 -6.39 -6.79
C PHE A 35 -5.39 -7.19 -5.93
N LEU A 36 -6.62 -6.67 -5.74
CA LEU A 36 -7.67 -7.35 -4.98
C LEU A 36 -8.16 -8.65 -5.63
N ARG A 37 -7.96 -8.84 -6.94
CA ARG A 37 -8.30 -10.09 -7.64
C ARG A 37 -7.32 -11.24 -7.35
N GLN A 38 -6.17 -10.98 -6.73
CA GLN A 38 -5.17 -12.01 -6.43
C GLN A 38 -5.54 -12.89 -5.20
N ASP A 39 -6.81 -12.89 -4.78
CA ASP A 39 -7.33 -13.60 -3.58
C ASP A 39 -6.50 -13.40 -2.30
N ILE A 40 -6.05 -12.17 -2.10
CA ILE A 40 -5.26 -11.78 -0.95
C ILE A 40 -6.17 -11.44 0.24
N LYS A 41 -5.95 -12.10 1.38
CA LYS A 41 -6.68 -11.82 2.62
C LYS A 41 -6.13 -10.56 3.29
N GLY A 42 -6.98 -9.57 3.50
CA GLY A 42 -6.55 -8.35 4.16
C GLY A 42 -7.46 -7.15 3.94
N PHE A 43 -6.93 -6.01 4.36
CA PHE A 43 -7.58 -4.72 4.11
C PHE A 43 -6.55 -3.66 3.75
N GLY A 44 -7.01 -2.63 3.06
CA GLY A 44 -6.14 -1.54 2.63
C GLY A 44 -6.90 -0.24 2.49
N GLY A 45 -6.24 0.79 1.98
CA GLY A 45 -6.89 2.05 1.69
C GLY A 45 -5.97 3.04 1.03
N ARG A 46 -6.57 4.09 0.49
CA ARG A 46 -5.86 5.09 -0.33
C ARG A 46 -5.40 6.29 0.49
N GLN A 47 -4.40 6.98 -0.03
CA GLN A 47 -3.92 8.27 0.48
C GLN A 47 -3.58 8.23 1.97
N PHE A 48 -2.83 7.20 2.38
CA PHE A 48 -2.46 6.98 3.76
C PHE A 48 -1.28 7.85 4.16
N ALA A 49 -1.54 8.84 5.01
CA ALA A 49 -0.56 9.82 5.44
C ALA A 49 0.08 9.45 6.78
N VAL A 50 1.41 9.41 6.82
CA VAL A 50 2.19 9.32 8.07
C VAL A 50 3.05 10.57 8.19
N SER A 51 2.79 11.38 9.21
CA SER A 51 3.51 12.65 9.41
C SER A 51 5.01 12.43 9.53
N GLY A 52 5.78 13.09 8.66
CA GLY A 52 7.23 12.94 8.48
C GLY A 52 7.61 12.06 7.28
N PHE A 53 6.78 11.09 6.92
CA PHE A 53 7.14 10.03 5.97
C PHE A 53 6.35 10.06 4.65
N GLY A 54 5.37 10.96 4.52
CA GLY A 54 4.65 11.22 3.27
C GLY A 54 3.26 10.59 3.24
N ILE A 55 2.71 10.45 2.02
CA ILE A 55 1.35 9.98 1.77
C ILE A 55 1.41 8.87 0.74
N ALA A 56 1.26 7.62 1.17
CA ALA A 56 1.21 6.49 0.25
C ALA A 56 -0.11 6.50 -0.54
N ASP A 57 -0.03 6.27 -1.84
CA ASP A 57 -1.22 6.23 -2.72
C ASP A 57 -2.17 5.11 -2.31
N PHE A 58 -1.61 3.96 -1.94
CA PHE A 58 -2.34 2.80 -1.44
C PHE A 58 -1.51 2.04 -0.39
N ILE A 59 -2.18 1.54 0.64
CA ILE A 59 -1.60 0.59 1.59
C ILE A 59 -2.43 -0.68 1.66
N TRP A 60 -1.80 -1.78 2.05
CA TRP A 60 -2.45 -3.06 2.31
C TRP A 60 -1.85 -3.75 3.52
N ILE A 61 -2.70 -4.25 4.40
CA ILE A 61 -2.33 -5.12 5.51
C ILE A 61 -2.77 -6.53 5.16
N ASN A 62 -1.80 -7.44 5.07
CA ASN A 62 -2.05 -8.85 4.82
C ASN A 62 -2.43 -9.55 6.13
N LEU A 63 -3.60 -10.19 6.14
CA LEU A 63 -4.15 -10.93 7.28
C LEU A 63 -3.96 -12.44 7.17
N SER A 64 -3.00 -12.91 6.38
CA SER A 64 -2.72 -14.34 6.21
C SER A 64 -2.31 -15.06 7.50
N ARG A 65 -2.02 -14.34 8.60
CA ARG A 65 -1.70 -14.90 9.92
C ARG A 65 -2.89 -15.01 10.88
N LEU A 66 -4.11 -14.76 10.40
CA LEU A 66 -5.32 -14.72 11.24
C LEU A 66 -5.67 -16.09 11.86
N SER A 67 -5.32 -17.20 11.22
CA SER A 67 -5.61 -18.56 11.71
C SER A 67 -4.85 -18.95 12.97
N SER A 68 -3.79 -18.22 13.33
CA SER A 68 -2.98 -18.50 14.52
C SER A 68 -3.53 -17.87 15.82
N PHE A 69 -4.60 -17.07 15.74
CA PHE A 69 -5.02 -16.16 16.82
C PHE A 69 -6.38 -16.48 17.45
N GLN A 70 -7.03 -17.59 17.08
CA GLN A 70 -8.40 -17.93 17.56
C GLN A 70 -8.52 -18.24 19.07
N ASP A 71 -7.42 -18.35 19.83
CA ASP A 71 -7.46 -18.83 21.22
C ASP A 71 -7.42 -17.74 22.32
N SER A 72 -7.47 -16.45 21.97
CA SER A 72 -7.43 -15.37 22.99
C SER A 72 -8.63 -14.43 22.90
N LYS A 73 -9.43 -14.35 23.97
CA LYS A 73 -10.63 -13.50 24.06
C LYS A 73 -10.32 -12.00 24.22
N ASP A 74 -9.08 -11.63 24.51
CA ASP A 74 -8.62 -10.25 24.70
C ASP A 74 -7.47 -9.93 23.73
N ILE A 75 -7.77 -9.81 22.44
CA ILE A 75 -6.77 -9.39 21.44
C ILE A 75 -6.74 -7.86 21.40
N ASP A 76 -5.62 -7.28 21.83
CA ASP A 76 -5.32 -5.89 21.48
C ASP A 76 -5.13 -5.80 19.96
N LEU A 77 -6.07 -5.11 19.30
CA LEU A 77 -6.07 -4.87 17.87
C LEU A 77 -4.73 -4.29 17.41
N ILE A 78 -4.12 -3.40 18.21
CA ILE A 78 -2.87 -2.76 17.85
C ILE A 78 -1.74 -3.79 17.80
N ASP A 79 -1.63 -4.65 18.80
CA ASP A 79 -0.60 -5.70 18.83
C ASP A 79 -0.83 -6.76 17.75
N PHE A 80 -2.09 -7.09 17.46
CA PHE A 80 -2.42 -7.92 16.29
C PHE A 80 -1.91 -7.29 15.00
N LEU A 81 -2.18 -5.99 14.77
CA LEU A 81 -1.79 -5.27 13.56
C LEU A 81 -0.27 -5.08 13.44
N LYS A 82 0.46 -4.92 14.56
CA LYS A 82 1.93 -4.89 14.56
C LYS A 82 2.54 -6.18 13.99
N ASN A 83 1.88 -7.32 14.19
CA ASN A 83 2.32 -8.63 13.71
C ASN A 83 1.93 -8.95 12.25
N GLN A 84 1.16 -8.07 11.60
CA GLN A 84 0.77 -8.22 10.20
C GLN A 84 1.73 -7.47 9.27
N THR A 85 1.87 -7.93 8.03
CA THR A 85 2.69 -7.23 7.03
C THR A 85 1.96 -6.01 6.50
N LEU A 86 2.54 -4.81 6.67
CA LEU A 86 2.06 -3.57 6.07
C LEU A 86 2.80 -3.30 4.76
N MET A 87 2.06 -3.30 3.65
CA MET A 87 2.56 -2.92 2.33
C MET A 87 2.15 -1.49 1.99
N ALA A 88 3.05 -0.74 1.35
CA ALA A 88 2.77 0.57 0.76
C ALA A 88 3.08 0.57 -0.74
N PHE A 89 2.25 1.26 -1.51
CA PHE A 89 2.37 1.36 -2.96
C PHE A 89 2.41 2.83 -3.37
N GLU A 90 3.38 3.17 -4.22
CA GLU A 90 3.49 4.47 -4.91
C GLU A 90 3.19 4.24 -6.40
N MET A 91 2.20 4.94 -6.94
CA MET A 91 1.77 4.76 -8.32
C MET A 91 2.16 5.97 -9.17
N LYS A 92 2.86 5.73 -10.30
CA LYS A 92 3.28 6.82 -11.18
C LYS A 92 3.08 6.50 -12.66
N LEU A 93 2.61 7.49 -13.42
CA LEU A 93 2.45 7.37 -14.88
C LEU A 93 3.76 7.51 -15.67
N GLY A 94 4.94 7.66 -15.02
CA GLY A 94 6.20 7.68 -15.77
C GLY A 94 7.46 8.05 -14.99
N ASP A 95 7.41 9.04 -14.10
CA ASP A 95 8.60 9.52 -13.37
C ASP A 95 8.98 8.55 -12.23
N TRP A 96 9.63 7.45 -12.62
CA TRP A 96 10.00 6.37 -11.71
C TRP A 96 11.04 6.80 -10.67
N LYS A 97 11.91 7.77 -10.99
CA LYS A 97 12.92 8.29 -10.05
C LYS A 97 12.23 8.99 -8.88
N ARG A 98 11.26 9.84 -9.19
CA ARG A 98 10.45 10.51 -8.16
C ARG A 98 9.62 9.50 -7.36
N ALA A 99 9.02 8.52 -8.03
CA ALA A 99 8.27 7.46 -7.37
C ALA A 99 9.16 6.66 -6.39
N LEU A 100 10.39 6.35 -6.79
CA LEU A 100 11.36 5.66 -5.95
C LEU A 100 11.76 6.49 -4.72
N HIS A 101 12.01 7.79 -4.88
CA HIS A 101 12.25 8.69 -3.74
C HIS A 101 11.07 8.73 -2.76
N GLN A 102 9.83 8.75 -3.26
CA GLN A 102 8.64 8.72 -2.42
C GLN A 102 8.50 7.37 -1.70
N ALA A 103 8.64 6.26 -2.44
CA ALA A 103 8.63 4.91 -1.90
C ALA A 103 9.70 4.69 -0.81
N TYR A 104 10.90 5.24 -1.00
CA TYR A 104 11.95 5.17 0.01
C TYR A 104 11.52 5.77 1.34
N ARG A 105 10.75 6.86 1.33
CA ARG A 105 10.21 7.44 2.58
C ARG A 105 9.19 6.52 3.23
N TYR A 106 8.41 5.78 2.45
CA TYR A 106 7.42 4.84 2.98
C TYR A 106 8.07 3.63 3.63
N SER A 107 9.30 3.27 3.23
CA SER A 107 10.05 2.16 3.84
C SER A 107 10.30 2.37 5.34
N TYR A 108 10.19 3.61 5.84
CA TYR A 108 10.28 3.88 7.27
C TYR A 108 9.08 3.35 8.05
N PHE A 109 7.89 3.29 7.48
CA PHE A 109 6.68 2.86 8.19
C PHE A 109 6.03 1.59 7.64
N ALA A 110 6.37 1.14 6.44
CA ALA A 110 5.83 -0.06 5.81
C ALA A 110 6.91 -1.14 5.67
N ASP A 111 6.51 -2.41 5.83
CA ASP A 111 7.40 -3.58 5.72
C ASP A 111 7.83 -3.85 4.30
N ARG A 112 6.92 -3.59 3.35
CA ARG A 112 7.16 -3.78 1.93
C ARG A 112 6.68 -2.55 1.19
N VAL A 113 7.54 -2.02 0.34
CA VAL A 113 7.17 -0.87 -0.49
C VAL A 113 7.35 -1.22 -1.95
N VAL A 114 6.40 -0.81 -2.78
CA VAL A 114 6.40 -1.10 -4.21
C VAL A 114 6.10 0.16 -4.99
N VAL A 115 6.93 0.45 -6.00
CA VAL A 115 6.60 1.38 -7.07
C VAL A 115 5.84 0.63 -8.16
N VAL A 116 4.71 1.20 -8.59
CA VAL A 116 3.90 0.64 -9.67
C VAL A 116 3.85 1.63 -10.84
N LEU A 117 4.18 1.14 -12.04
CA LEU A 117 4.16 1.91 -13.28
C LEU A 117 3.26 1.26 -14.33
N PRO A 118 2.69 2.02 -15.29
CA PRO A 118 2.16 1.44 -16.51
C PRO A 118 3.21 0.58 -17.19
N MET A 119 2.82 -0.57 -17.74
CA MET A 119 3.76 -1.52 -18.32
C MET A 119 4.67 -0.89 -19.39
N ASP A 120 4.12 0.00 -20.23
CA ASP A 120 4.82 0.73 -21.28
C ASP A 120 5.81 1.81 -20.76
N LYS A 121 5.84 2.04 -19.45
CA LYS A 121 6.76 2.98 -18.77
C LYS A 121 7.77 2.29 -17.87
N THR A 122 7.81 0.96 -17.86
CA THR A 122 8.69 0.18 -16.96
C THR A 122 10.13 0.11 -17.47
N THR A 123 10.39 0.20 -18.78
CA THR A 123 11.71 -0.04 -19.39
C THR A 123 12.84 0.72 -18.71
N ALA A 124 12.68 2.03 -18.48
CA ALA A 124 13.72 2.83 -17.84
C ALA A 124 13.98 2.45 -16.37
N ALA A 125 12.93 2.04 -15.64
CA ALA A 125 13.06 1.57 -14.26
C ALA A 125 13.71 0.18 -14.21
N CYS A 126 13.36 -0.72 -15.14
CA CYS A 126 13.97 -2.05 -15.27
C CYS A 126 15.46 -1.98 -15.61
N ASN A 127 15.89 -1.02 -16.44
CA ASN A 127 17.31 -0.76 -16.70
C ASN A 127 18.08 -0.28 -15.46
N ASN A 128 17.38 0.09 -14.38
CA ASN A 128 17.95 0.51 -13.10
C ASN A 128 17.47 -0.39 -11.95
N LEU A 129 17.13 -1.66 -12.24
CA LEU A 129 16.53 -2.57 -11.26
C LEU A 129 17.42 -2.80 -10.03
N ASP A 130 18.73 -2.70 -10.17
CA ASP A 130 19.65 -2.87 -9.03
C ASP A 130 19.46 -1.78 -7.97
N LEU A 131 19.15 -0.54 -8.36
CA LEU A 131 18.81 0.51 -7.40
C LEU A 131 17.53 0.18 -6.59
N PHE A 132 16.56 -0.49 -7.22
CA PHE A 132 15.36 -0.96 -6.54
C PHE A 132 15.69 -2.06 -5.53
N LYS A 133 16.59 -2.99 -5.89
CA LYS A 133 17.07 -4.05 -5.00
C LYS A 133 17.87 -3.48 -3.82
N ASP A 134 18.80 -2.58 -4.07
CA ASP A 134 19.67 -1.96 -3.05
C ASP A 134 18.86 -1.20 -2.00
N LEU A 135 17.74 -0.60 -2.41
CA LEU A 135 16.84 0.11 -1.51
C LEU A 135 15.75 -0.80 -0.89
N ASP A 136 15.69 -2.07 -1.30
CA ASP A 136 14.60 -3.03 -1.02
C ASP A 136 13.20 -2.45 -1.30
N ILE A 137 13.05 -1.85 -2.48
CA ILE A 137 11.79 -1.30 -2.99
C ILE A 137 11.37 -2.08 -4.23
N GLY A 138 10.17 -2.64 -4.24
CA GLY A 138 9.64 -3.38 -5.38
C GLY A 138 9.39 -2.51 -6.61
N LEU A 139 9.48 -3.14 -7.77
CA LEU A 139 9.10 -2.56 -9.05
C LEU A 139 8.08 -3.47 -9.73
N TRP A 140 6.84 -3.01 -9.82
CA TRP A 140 5.75 -3.72 -10.48
C TRP A 140 5.24 -2.93 -11.69
N GLY A 141 4.85 -3.64 -12.74
CA GLY A 141 4.14 -3.12 -13.90
C GLY A 141 2.65 -3.48 -13.84
N LEU A 142 1.79 -2.55 -14.24
CA LEU A 142 0.38 -2.83 -14.51
C LEU A 142 0.10 -2.63 -16.00
N ASP A 143 -0.40 -3.67 -16.64
CA ASP A 143 -0.81 -3.63 -18.03
C ASP A 143 -2.27 -3.15 -18.18
N SER A 144 -2.63 -2.77 -19.39
CA SER A 144 -3.95 -2.34 -19.83
C SER A 144 -5.05 -3.36 -19.49
N ASP A 145 -4.75 -4.66 -19.62
CA ASP A 145 -5.60 -5.81 -19.31
C ASP A 145 -5.75 -6.10 -17.80
N LYS A 146 -5.10 -5.29 -16.96
CA LYS A 146 -5.04 -5.41 -15.49
C LYS A 146 -4.16 -6.56 -14.98
N THR A 147 -3.27 -7.11 -15.81
CA THR A 147 -2.22 -8.01 -15.38
C THR A 147 -1.13 -7.24 -14.62
N ILE A 148 -0.69 -7.79 -13.48
CA ILE A 148 0.40 -7.23 -12.68
C ILE A 148 1.67 -8.06 -12.90
N THR A 149 2.70 -7.44 -13.46
CA THR A 149 4.02 -8.03 -13.64
C THR A 149 4.95 -7.56 -12.52
N LYS A 150 5.60 -8.50 -11.83
CA LYS A 150 6.49 -8.19 -10.69
C LYS A 150 7.94 -8.35 -11.13
N PHE A 151 8.61 -7.25 -11.50
CA PHE A 151 10.03 -7.29 -11.89
C PHE A 151 10.93 -7.53 -10.67
N PHE A 152 10.57 -6.92 -9.54
CA PHE A 152 11.17 -7.17 -8.24
C PHE A 152 10.13 -6.97 -7.14
N THR A 153 10.15 -7.84 -6.13
CA THR A 153 9.33 -7.73 -4.92
C THR A 153 10.29 -7.75 -3.73
N PRO A 154 10.17 -6.78 -2.79
CA PRO A 154 11.10 -6.66 -1.70
C PRO A 154 11.00 -7.86 -0.74
N HIS A 155 12.13 -8.21 -0.16
CA HIS A 155 12.26 -9.37 0.71
C HIS A 155 12.04 -9.01 2.19
N SER A 156 12.29 -7.76 2.58
CA SER A 156 12.15 -7.35 3.99
C SER A 156 10.73 -7.60 4.50
N SER A 157 10.70 -8.01 5.76
CA SER A 157 9.50 -8.15 6.58
C SER A 157 9.34 -7.02 7.58
N THR A 158 10.25 -6.03 7.59
CA THR A 158 10.30 -4.97 8.61
C THR A 158 10.54 -3.59 8.01
N ALA A 159 9.77 -2.63 8.50
CA ALA A 159 9.98 -1.21 8.23
C ALA A 159 11.29 -0.71 8.84
N LYS A 160 11.92 0.30 8.22
CA LYS A 160 13.21 0.88 8.66
C LYS A 160 13.14 1.59 10.02
N SER A 161 11.95 1.99 10.46
CA SER A 161 11.77 2.65 11.76
C SER A 161 10.58 2.06 12.50
N GLU A 162 10.87 1.38 13.60
CA GLU A 162 9.84 0.82 14.49
C GLU A 162 8.88 1.91 15.00
N ASN A 163 9.39 3.09 15.36
CA ASN A 163 8.55 4.20 15.81
C ASN A 163 7.59 4.69 14.70
N ALA A 164 8.10 4.87 13.48
CA ALA A 164 7.26 5.29 12.35
C ALA A 164 6.22 4.22 11.99
N ARG A 165 6.60 2.95 12.10
CA ARG A 165 5.72 1.80 11.94
C ARG A 165 4.61 1.76 12.99
N ASN A 166 4.95 1.90 14.27
CA ASN A 166 3.98 1.92 15.36
C ASN A 166 2.97 3.06 15.16
N LYS A 167 3.46 4.25 14.78
CA LYS A 167 2.61 5.38 14.41
C LYS A 167 1.65 5.06 13.26
N ALA A 168 2.11 4.35 12.23
CA ALA A 168 1.25 3.91 11.13
C ALA A 168 0.18 2.92 11.61
N VAL A 169 0.56 1.94 12.44
CA VAL A 169 -0.38 0.97 13.02
C VAL A 169 -1.43 1.66 13.88
N ASP A 170 -1.05 2.62 14.73
CA ASP A 170 -2.00 3.39 15.54
C ASP A 170 -3.01 4.17 14.68
N LEU A 171 -2.53 4.80 13.60
CA LEU A 171 -3.39 5.52 12.66
C LEU A 171 -4.40 4.59 11.97
N ILE A 172 -3.97 3.36 11.66
CA ILE A 172 -4.80 2.32 11.06
C ILE A 172 -5.82 1.80 12.08
N GLY A 173 -5.39 1.46 13.30
CA GLY A 173 -6.24 0.96 14.37
C GLY A 173 -7.35 1.94 14.75
N ARG A 174 -7.07 3.25 14.74
CA ARG A 174 -8.10 4.30 14.95
C ARG A 174 -9.18 4.36 13.85
N LYS A 175 -8.92 3.79 12.68
CA LYS A 175 -9.80 3.85 11.50
C LYS A 175 -10.55 2.56 11.25
N ILE A 176 -10.22 1.51 11.98
CA ILE A 176 -10.82 0.19 11.83
C ILE A 176 -11.57 -0.12 13.10
N ASN A 177 -12.85 -0.44 12.97
CA ASN A 177 -13.64 -0.93 14.07
C ASN A 177 -13.47 -2.46 14.15
N LEU A 178 -13.22 -3.01 15.33
CA LEU A 178 -13.16 -4.45 15.59
C LEU A 178 -14.39 -5.19 15.05
N ARG A 179 -15.58 -4.58 15.05
CA ARG A 179 -16.79 -5.16 14.44
C ARG A 179 -16.66 -5.41 12.94
N MET A 180 -16.00 -4.50 12.21
CA MET A 180 -15.77 -4.64 10.77
C MET A 180 -14.77 -5.75 10.43
N LEU A 181 -13.86 -6.08 11.35
CA LEU A 181 -12.93 -7.21 11.17
C LEU A 181 -13.62 -8.53 11.50
N ALA A 182 -14.42 -8.59 12.58
CA ALA A 182 -15.14 -9.79 12.99
C ALA A 182 -16.21 -10.25 11.98
N GLU A 183 -16.93 -9.32 11.34
CA GLU A 183 -17.92 -9.62 10.29
C GLU A 183 -17.27 -10.29 9.06
N GLN A 184 -15.99 -10.03 8.78
CA GLN A 184 -15.27 -10.70 7.69
C GLN A 184 -14.77 -12.08 8.05
N THR A 185 -14.55 -12.36 9.33
CA THR A 185 -14.16 -13.68 9.82
C THR A 185 -15.35 -14.63 9.89
N GLN A 186 -16.56 -14.11 10.17
CA GLN A 186 -17.79 -14.90 10.24
C GLN A 186 -18.41 -15.25 8.88
N SER A 187 -18.13 -14.51 7.80
CA SER A 187 -18.59 -14.88 6.45
C SER A 187 -17.70 -15.94 5.77
N LEU A 188 -16.77 -16.54 6.51
CA LEU A 188 -15.82 -17.56 6.08
C LEU A 188 -15.96 -18.87 6.89
N LEU A 189 -17.01 -18.97 7.71
CA LEU A 189 -17.52 -20.19 8.34
C LEU A 189 -18.94 -20.44 7.83
#